data_AF-A0A5D9CM68-F1
#
_entry.id   AF-A0A5D9CM68-F1
#
_cell.length_a   1.000
_cell.length_b   1.000
_cell.length_c   1.000
_cell.angle_alpha   90.00
_cell.angle_beta   90.00
_cell.angle_gamma   90.00
#
_symmetry.space_group_name_H-M   'P 1'
#
loop_
_entity.id
_entity.type
_entity.pdbx_description
1 polymer ?
#
loop_
_entity_poly.entity_id
_entity_poly.type
_entity_poly.pdbx_seq_one_letter_code
_entity_poly.pdbx_strand_id
1 'polypeptide(L)'
;MGLHAGLGSGVVGVLGWWAPAWLAVSGALVVTGVLVRVAQCAPRGELRFAPRDNAPPRWSWRDGGHDDWRDIELRCDYLGPWLIGLRIGRRRLWLWPDSADPARLRELRRALLSTGGS
;
A
#
# COMPACT_ATOMS: atom_id res chain seq x y z
N MET A 1 1.58 3.98 19.79
CA MET A 1 0.94 2.98 20.69
C MET A 1 -0.55 3.00 20.44
N GLY A 2 -0.95 2.76 19.19
CA GLY A 2 -2.25 3.15 18.66
C GLY A 2 -3.08 1.93 18.27
N LEU A 3 -4.33 1.93 18.72
CA LEU A 3 -5.54 1.56 17.99
C LEU A 3 -5.60 0.27 17.13
N HIS A 4 -4.68 -0.69 17.24
CA HIS A 4 -4.80 -1.96 16.50
C HIS A 4 -5.68 -3.02 17.21
N ALA A 5 -6.21 -2.73 18.40
CA ALA A 5 -6.89 -3.73 19.22
C ALA A 5 -8.43 -3.80 19.07
N GLY A 6 -9.07 -2.84 18.39
CA GLY A 6 -10.53 -2.71 18.43
C GLY A 6 -11.31 -3.46 17.35
N LEU A 7 -10.80 -3.49 16.12
CA LEU A 7 -11.60 -3.93 14.96
C LEU A 7 -11.59 -5.45 14.72
N GLY A 8 -10.68 -6.19 15.36
CA GLY A 8 -10.63 -7.66 15.26
C GLY A 8 -11.75 -8.36 16.05
N SER A 9 -12.29 -7.72 17.09
CA SER A 9 -13.22 -8.38 18.02
C SER A 9 -14.64 -8.57 17.47
N GLY A 10 -15.06 -7.78 16.47
CA GLY A 10 -16.41 -7.85 15.92
C GLY A 10 -16.66 -9.09 15.04
N VAL A 11 -15.64 -9.58 14.34
CA VAL A 11 -15.76 -10.73 13.42
C VAL A 11 -15.79 -12.06 14.19
N VAL A 12 -15.15 -12.11 15.37
CA VAL A 12 -15.09 -13.33 16.21
C VAL A 12 -16.45 -13.66 16.84
N GLY A 13 -17.27 -12.65 17.16
CA GLY A 13 -18.57 -12.85 17.81
C GLY A 13 -19.64 -13.48 16.90
N VAL A 14 -19.66 -13.12 15.60
CA VAL A 14 -20.69 -13.59 14.65
C VAL A 14 -20.39 -14.99 14.10
N LEU A 15 -19.11 -15.38 14.03
CA LEU A 15 -18.68 -16.71 13.57
C LEU A 15 -18.80 -17.82 14.62
N GLY A 16 -18.94 -17.47 15.90
CA GLY A 16 -19.09 -18.42 17.00
C GLY A 16 -20.38 -19.24 16.99
N TRP A 17 -21.34 -18.91 16.12
CA TRP A 17 -22.62 -19.62 16.04
C TRP A 17 -22.62 -20.80 15.04
N TRP A 18 -21.72 -20.83 14.05
CA TRP A 18 -21.80 -21.82 12.95
C TRP A 18 -20.47 -22.42 12.46
N ALA A 19 -19.32 -21.98 12.96
CA ALA A 19 -18.02 -22.56 12.61
C ALA A 19 -17.25 -22.99 13.88
N PRO A 20 -16.52 -24.13 13.84
CA PRO A 20 -15.62 -24.50 14.93
C PRO A 20 -14.61 -23.39 15.21
N ALA A 21 -14.52 -22.92 16.46
CA ALA A 21 -13.64 -21.81 16.85
C ALA A 21 -12.18 -22.00 16.45
N TRP A 22 -11.71 -23.25 16.36
CA TRP A 22 -10.35 -23.59 15.91
C TRP A 22 -10.09 -23.22 14.44
N LEU A 23 -11.11 -23.33 13.56
CA LEU A 23 -11.01 -22.90 12.16
C LEU A 23 -10.90 -21.38 12.07
N ALA A 24 -11.70 -20.65 12.84
CA ALA A 24 -11.61 -19.19 12.88
C ALA A 24 -10.23 -18.71 13.37
N VAL A 25 -9.68 -19.34 14.41
CA VAL A 25 -8.35 -19.02 14.94
C VAL A 25 -7.25 -19.35 13.93
N SER A 26 -7.29 -20.51 13.28
CA SER A 26 -6.32 -20.89 12.26
C SER A 26 -6.39 -19.97 11.04
N GLY A 27 -7.58 -19.60 10.58
CA GLY A 27 -7.80 -18.64 9.50
C GLY A 27 -7.24 -17.26 9.85
N ALA A 28 -7.51 -16.77 11.07
CA ALA A 28 -6.96 -15.50 11.56
C ALA A 28 -5.43 -15.53 11.62
N LEU A 29 -4.82 -16.62 12.10
CA LEU A 29 -3.37 -16.78 12.14
C LEU A 29 -2.75 -16.79 10.74
N VAL A 30 -3.34 -17.51 9.78
CA VAL A 30 -2.85 -17.55 8.40
C VAL A 30 -2.96 -16.18 7.75
N VAL A 31 -4.11 -15.51 7.87
CA VAL A 31 -4.32 -14.16 7.33
C VAL A 31 -3.34 -13.17 7.95
N THR A 32 -3.18 -13.21 9.28
CA THR A 32 -2.23 -12.34 9.98
C THR A 32 -0.79 -12.61 9.54
N GLY A 33 -0.38 -13.88 9.44
CA GLY A 33 0.95 -14.27 8.97
C GLY A 33 1.23 -13.83 7.54
N VAL A 34 0.24 -13.96 6.63
CA VAL A 34 0.34 -13.46 5.26
C VAL A 34 0.46 -11.94 5.23
N LEU A 35 -0.36 -11.22 6.01
CA LEU A 35 -0.31 -9.76 6.10
C LEU A 35 1.05 -9.29 6.63
N VAL A 36 1.59 -9.93 7.67
CA VAL A 36 2.92 -9.62 8.22
C VAL A 36 4.00 -9.89 7.18
N ARG A 37 3.95 -11.02 6.47
CA ARG A 37 4.93 -11.35 5.44
C ARG A 37 4.87 -10.38 4.27
N VAL A 38 3.67 -9.99 3.84
CA VAL A 38 3.48 -8.96 2.80
C VAL A 38 4.01 -7.61 3.27
N ALA A 39 3.80 -7.24 4.54
CA ALA A 39 4.33 -6.01 5.11
C ALA A 39 5.87 -6.04 5.25
N GLN A 40 6.46 -7.20 5.54
CA GLN A 40 7.91 -7.37 5.63
C GLN A 40 8.59 -7.38 4.27
N CYS A 41 7.96 -8.00 3.26
CA CYS A 41 8.41 -8.00 1.89
C CYS A 41 7.97 -6.75 1.12
N ALA A 42 7.24 -5.82 1.77
CA ALA A 42 6.82 -4.58 1.14
C ALA A 42 8.08 -3.78 0.77
N PRO A 43 8.24 -3.40 -0.51
CA PRO A 43 9.35 -2.58 -0.94
C PRO A 43 9.37 -1.27 -0.14
N ARG A 44 10.38 -1.13 0.70
CA ARG A 44 10.62 0.08 1.51
C ARG A 44 11.49 1.03 0.70
N GLY A 45 10.88 2.08 0.18
CA GLY A 45 11.57 3.14 -0.52
C GLY A 45 10.76 4.42 -0.53
N GLU A 46 11.43 5.50 -0.93
CA GLU A 46 10.80 6.80 -1.05
C GLU A 46 10.48 7.06 -2.52
N LEU A 47 9.22 7.44 -2.77
CA LEU A 47 8.76 7.91 -4.06
C LEU A 47 8.70 9.44 -4.03
N ARG A 48 9.41 10.08 -4.96
CA ARG A 48 9.36 11.53 -5.15
C ARG A 48 8.68 11.84 -6.47
N PHE A 49 7.67 12.70 -6.36
CA PHE A 49 7.03 13.34 -7.49
C PHE A 49 7.69 14.70 -7.69
N ALA A 50 8.33 14.90 -8.83
CA ALA A 50 8.88 16.20 -9.22
C ALA A 50 8.06 16.74 -10.41
N PRO A 51 7.15 17.71 -10.18
CA PRO A 51 6.54 18.42 -11.28
C PRO A 51 7.63 19.17 -12.04
N ARG A 52 7.67 18.98 -13.35
CA ARG A 52 8.64 19.62 -14.23
C ARG A 52 7.89 20.56 -15.15
N ASP A 53 8.33 21.82 -15.22
CA ASP A 53 7.76 22.77 -16.15
C ASP A 53 8.04 22.31 -17.59
N ASN A 54 6.98 22.25 -18.39
CA ASN A 54 6.98 21.94 -19.82
C ASN A 54 7.45 20.52 -20.22
N ALA A 55 7.39 19.54 -19.31
CA ALA A 55 7.71 18.14 -19.58
C ALA A 55 6.77 17.19 -18.83
N PRO A 56 6.62 15.92 -19.26
CA PRO A 56 5.84 14.95 -18.50
C PRO A 56 6.39 14.80 -17.07
N PRO A 57 5.51 14.64 -16.07
CA PRO A 57 5.90 14.53 -14.67
C PRO A 57 6.91 13.41 -14.48
N ARG A 58 8.00 13.68 -13.76
CA ARG A 58 9.07 12.72 -13.51
C ARG A 58 8.89 12.11 -12.12
N TRP A 59 8.86 10.79 -12.11
CA TRP A 59 8.84 10.01 -10.88
C TRP A 59 10.27 9.54 -10.59
N SER A 60 10.73 9.72 -9.37
CA SER A 60 12.02 9.22 -8.92
C SER A 60 11.82 8.34 -7.69
N TRP A 61 12.58 7.25 -7.62
CA TRP A 61 12.52 6.26 -6.54
C TRP A 61 13.88 6.10 -5.87
N ARG A 62 13.85 5.90 -4.56
CA ARG A 62 15.02 5.63 -3.74
C ARG A 62 14.78 4.41 -2.85
N ASP A 63 15.57 3.36 -3.03
CA ASP A 63 15.52 2.12 -2.23
C ASP A 63 16.25 2.31 -0.90
N GLY A 64 15.54 2.82 0.12
CA GLY A 64 16.13 3.08 1.44
C GLY A 64 17.14 4.24 1.43
N GLY A 65 17.32 4.91 2.56
CA GLY A 65 18.00 6.22 2.65
C GLY A 65 19.45 6.32 2.13
N HIS A 66 20.05 5.22 1.69
CA HIS A 66 21.42 5.14 1.16
C HIS A 66 21.53 5.03 -0.37
N ASP A 67 20.43 4.83 -1.11
CA ASP A 67 20.49 4.72 -2.56
C ASP A 67 20.27 6.08 -3.24
N ASP A 68 20.80 6.25 -4.46
CA ASP A 68 20.59 7.46 -5.25
C ASP A 68 19.16 7.51 -5.80
N TRP A 69 18.66 8.72 -6.05
CA TRP A 69 17.37 8.92 -6.71
C TRP A 69 17.45 8.43 -8.15
N ARG A 70 16.66 7.39 -8.48
CA ARG A 70 16.58 6.84 -9.83
C ARG A 70 15.27 7.24 -10.48
N ASP A 71 15.35 7.75 -11.69
CA ASP A 71 14.16 8.06 -12.46
C ASP A 71 13.47 6.77 -12.91
N ILE A 72 12.18 6.70 -12.66
CA ILE A 72 11.35 5.54 -12.94
C ILE A 72 10.09 5.95 -13.70
N GLU A 73 9.61 5.06 -14.57
CA GLU A 73 8.27 5.20 -15.13
C GLU A 73 7.27 4.55 -14.15
N LEU A 74 6.40 5.39 -13.58
CA LEU A 74 5.35 4.96 -12.67
C LEU A 74 4.02 4.83 -13.42
N ARG A 75 3.40 3.66 -13.37
CA ARG A 75 2.05 3.43 -13.88
C ARG A 75 1.11 3.04 -12.75
N CYS A 76 -0.09 3.60 -12.76
CA CYS A 76 -1.14 3.18 -11.85
C CYS A 76 -1.88 2.01 -12.49
N ASP A 77 -1.68 0.79 -11.99
CA ASP A 77 -2.42 -0.38 -12.49
C ASP A 77 -3.76 -0.54 -11.77
N TYR A 78 -3.89 -0.05 -10.53
CA TYR A 78 -5.12 -0.15 -9.75
C TYR A 78 -5.25 0.98 -8.74
N LEU A 79 -6.38 1.69 -8.75
CA LEU A 79 -6.70 2.70 -7.76
C LEU A 79 -7.97 2.32 -7.01
N GLY A 80 -7.81 1.60 -5.89
CA GLY A 80 -8.90 1.25 -4.99
C GLY A 80 -9.10 2.28 -3.87
N PRO A 81 -10.24 2.23 -3.17
CA PRO A 81 -10.52 3.12 -2.04
C PRO A 81 -9.49 2.97 -0.91
N TRP A 82 -9.01 1.75 -0.68
CA TRP A 82 -8.07 1.38 0.39
C TRP A 82 -6.70 0.89 -0.10
N LEU A 83 -6.55 0.59 -1.39
CA LEU A 83 -5.35 -0.06 -1.91
C LEU A 83 -4.96 0.58 -3.24
N ILE A 84 -3.70 1.01 -3.35
CA ILE A 84 -3.15 1.61 -4.56
C ILE A 84 -2.10 0.66 -5.13
N GLY A 85 -2.39 0.09 -6.30
CA GLY A 85 -1.46 -0.73 -7.06
C GLY A 85 -0.68 0.13 -8.04
N LEU A 86 0.58 0.38 -7.73
CA LEU A 86 1.54 1.05 -8.60
C LEU A 86 2.42 0.02 -9.30
N ARG A 87 2.86 0.33 -10.51
CA ARG A 87 3.84 -0.44 -11.25
C ARG A 87 5.02 0.44 -11.61
N ILE A 88 6.19 0.00 -11.19
CA ILE A 88 7.48 0.65 -11.37
C ILE A 88 8.29 -0.25 -12.31
N GLY A 89 8.31 0.10 -13.60
CA GLY A 89 8.86 -0.76 -14.64
C GLY A 89 8.26 -2.18 -14.62
N ARG A 90 9.04 -3.17 -14.16
CA ARG A 90 8.62 -4.59 -14.06
C ARG A 90 8.17 -5.02 -12.66
N ARG A 91 8.24 -4.11 -11.67
CA ARG A 91 7.88 -4.39 -10.27
C ARG A 91 6.50 -3.82 -9.97
N ARG A 92 5.67 -4.58 -9.26
CA ARG A 92 4.37 -4.13 -8.76
C ARG A 92 4.48 -3.78 -7.28
N LEU A 93 4.03 -2.59 -6.93
CA LEU A 93 4.06 -2.03 -5.59
C LEU A 93 2.63 -1.81 -5.11
N TRP A 94 2.33 -2.31 -3.92
CA TRP A 94 1.03 -2.17 -3.29
C TRP A 94 1.15 -1.22 -2.10
N LEU A 95 0.52 -0.07 -2.22
CA LEU A 95 0.42 0.93 -1.16
C LEU A 95 -0.85 0.70 -0.36
N TRP A 96 -0.66 0.38 0.91
CA TRP A 96 -1.72 0.32 1.90
C TRP A 96 -1.96 1.72 2.48
N PRO A 97 -3.15 1.97 3.07
CA PRO A 97 -3.51 3.29 3.57
C PRO A 97 -2.72 3.69 4.83
N ASP A 98 -2.08 2.72 5.48
CA ASP A 98 -1.21 2.91 6.66
C ASP A 98 0.29 2.95 6.30
N SER A 99 0.64 2.78 5.02
CA SER A 99 2.05 2.78 4.59
C SER A 99 2.70 4.15 4.62
N ALA A 100 1.91 5.22 4.61
CA ALA A 100 2.36 6.60 4.67
C ALA A 100 1.29 7.47 5.33
N ASP A 101 1.66 8.69 5.69
CA ASP A 101 0.72 9.69 6.21
C ASP A 101 -0.50 9.83 5.25
N PRO A 102 -1.75 9.73 5.75
CA PRO A 102 -2.95 9.94 4.97
C PRO A 102 -2.94 11.20 4.09
N ALA A 103 -2.30 12.28 4.54
CA ALA A 103 -2.15 13.50 3.74
C ALA A 103 -1.33 13.27 2.47
N ARG A 104 -0.18 12.59 2.59
CA ARG A 104 0.71 12.23 1.48
C ARG A 104 0.04 11.27 0.50
N LEU A 105 -0.76 10.33 1.01
CA LEU A 105 -1.52 9.41 0.16
C LEU A 105 -2.61 10.12 -0.66
N ARG A 106 -3.27 11.14 -0.10
CA ARG A 106 -4.24 11.97 -0.85
C ARG A 106 -3.56 12.77 -1.95
N GLU A 107 -2.41 13.37 -1.68
CA GLU A 107 -1.60 14.07 -2.69
C GLU A 107 -1.15 13.13 -3.81
N LEU A 108 -0.62 11.95 -3.44
CA LEU A 108 -0.25 10.91 -4.39
C LEU A 108 -1.44 10.49 -5.26
N ARG A 109 -2.61 10.24 -4.66
CA ARG A 109 -3.82 9.87 -5.39
C ARG A 109 -4.22 10.94 -6.41
N ARG A 110 -4.15 12.23 -6.04
CA ARG A 110 -4.43 13.34 -6.97
C ARG A 110 -3.44 13.38 -8.13
N ALA A 111 -2.14 13.22 -7.85
CA ALA A 111 -1.09 13.18 -8.88
C ALA A 111 -1.22 11.98 -9.83
N LEU A 112 -1.65 10.82 -9.32
CA LEU A 112 -1.92 9.65 -10.15
C LEU A 112 -3.14 9.84 -11.04
N LEU A 113 -4.22 10.43 -10.51
CA LEU A 113 -5.42 10.75 -11.28
C LEU A 113 -5.12 11.78 -12.39
N SER A 114 -4.28 12.78 -12.13
CA SER A 114 -3.88 13.75 -13.16
C SER A 114 -2.96 13.16 -14.22
N THR A 115 -2.25 12.07 -13.92
CA THR A 115 -1.30 11.44 -14.86
C THR A 115 -1.94 10.32 -15.68
N GLY A 116 -2.97 9.65 -15.18
CA GLY A 116 -3.66 8.53 -15.85
C GLY A 116 -4.86 8.93 -16.74
N GLY A 117 -5.17 10.23 -16.84
CA GLY A 117 -6.34 10.75 -17.54
C GLY A 117 -6.07 11.32 -18.94
N SER A 118 -5.05 10.82 -19.65
CA SER A 118 -4.74 11.21 -21.05
C SER A 118 -4.97 10.06 -22.02
#